data_AF-A0A1Y6FI78-F1
#
_entry.id   AF-A0A1Y6FI78-F1
#
_cell.length_a   1.000
_cell.length_b   1.000
_cell.length_c   1.000
_cell.angle_alpha   90.00
_cell.angle_beta   90.00
_cell.angle_gamma   90.00
#
_symmetry.space_group_name_H-M   'P 1'
#
loop_
_entity.id
_entity.type
_entity.pdbx_description
1 polymer ?
#
loop_
_entity_poly.entity_id
_entity_poly.type
_entity_poly.pdbx_seq_one_letter_code
_entity_poly.pdbx_strand_id
1 'polypeptide(L)'
;MRDFGTALIGDFELRRHQFFAAALLMTLPVQAQDQASDPALVGELMAFHGSKAIVEVMTTHCYETTGLDTVYKDAAANWYLRNISYLDLADRVIARLGGGTEGQLQAAETYGGSQIMTAYNQAPDKNVFCRTFLEQVVGGSLDIDKQLPDILKRAQDISAS
;
A
#
# COMPACT_ATOMS: atom_id res chain seq x y z
N MET A 1 52.35 35.45 -22.56
CA MET A 1 51.99 36.21 -21.35
C MET A 1 51.45 37.57 -21.76
N ARG A 2 50.13 37.72 -21.75
CA ARG A 2 49.42 39.01 -21.84
C ARG A 2 48.11 38.85 -21.08
N ASP A 3 48.14 39.20 -19.80
CA ASP A 3 46.95 39.48 -19.01
C ASP A 3 46.53 40.93 -19.29
N PHE A 4 45.34 41.08 -19.88
CA PHE A 4 44.47 42.25 -19.73
C PHE A 4 43.62 41.97 -18.48
N GLY A 5 43.25 42.88 -17.62
CA GLY A 5 43.22 44.33 -17.64
C GLY A 5 42.32 44.74 -16.48
N THR A 6 42.77 45.75 -15.75
CA THR A 6 42.17 46.38 -14.58
C THR A 6 40.72 46.79 -14.80
N ALA A 7 39.81 46.42 -13.90
CA ALA A 7 38.51 47.08 -13.75
C ALA A 7 38.53 47.93 -12.47
N LEU A 8 38.39 49.23 -12.69
CA LEU A 8 38.35 50.30 -11.72
C LEU A 8 36.91 50.55 -11.23
N ILE A 9 36.81 50.85 -9.93
CA ILE A 9 35.96 51.89 -9.30
C ILE A 9 34.44 51.66 -9.28
N GLY A 10 33.89 51.76 -8.06
CA GLY A 10 32.47 51.99 -7.84
C GLY A 10 32.09 51.99 -6.35
N ASP A 11 32.59 52.96 -5.59
CA ASP A 11 32.16 53.24 -4.21
C ASP A 11 30.67 53.59 -4.13
N PHE A 12 29.94 52.97 -3.20
CA PHE A 12 28.75 53.58 -2.61
C PHE A 12 28.55 53.08 -1.17
N GLU A 13 29.08 53.87 -0.24
CA GLU A 13 28.57 54.08 1.12
C GLU A 13 27.08 53.76 1.26
N LEU A 14 26.67 53.02 2.29
CA LEU A 14 25.51 53.40 3.11
C LEU A 14 25.39 52.56 4.40
N ARG A 15 25.54 53.26 5.53
CA ARG A 15 24.74 53.10 6.76
C ARG A 15 24.76 51.74 7.47
N ARG A 16 25.74 51.65 8.38
CA ARG A 16 25.57 51.33 9.80
C ARG A 16 24.18 51.70 10.34
N HIS A 17 23.24 50.76 10.43
CA HIS A 17 22.10 50.79 11.35
C HIS A 17 21.80 49.38 11.88
N GLN A 18 22.15 49.19 13.15
CA GLN A 18 21.69 48.09 13.97
C GLN A 18 20.18 48.26 14.22
N PHE A 19 19.38 47.29 13.80
CA PHE A 19 18.05 47.09 14.37
C PHE A 19 17.88 45.59 14.65
N PHE A 20 18.07 45.24 15.92
CA PHE A 20 17.62 43.98 16.50
C PHE A 20 16.09 43.95 16.42
N ALA A 21 15.54 43.13 15.51
CA ALA A 21 14.14 42.69 15.59
C ALA A 21 14.14 41.27 16.16
N ALA A 22 13.95 41.17 17.47
CA ALA A 22 13.75 39.90 18.16
C ALA A 22 12.43 39.26 17.68
N ALA A 23 12.54 38.30 16.77
CA ALA A 23 11.43 37.43 16.40
C ALA A 23 11.20 36.46 17.56
N LEU A 24 10.22 36.79 18.42
CA LEU A 24 9.70 35.90 19.44
C LEU A 24 8.90 34.79 18.74
N LEU A 25 9.61 33.76 18.25
CA LEU A 25 9.04 32.49 17.82
C LEU A 25 8.35 31.86 19.03
N MET A 26 7.03 32.03 19.12
CA MET A 26 6.21 31.15 19.95
C MET A 26 6.31 29.75 19.35
N THR A 27 7.23 28.95 19.88
CA THR A 27 7.27 27.51 19.68
C THR A 27 6.04 26.94 20.37
N LEU A 28 4.91 26.91 19.66
CA LEU A 28 3.82 26.03 20.05
C LEU A 28 4.40 24.62 20.06
N PRO A 29 4.26 23.86 21.17
CA PRO A 29 4.55 22.45 21.11
C PRO A 29 3.56 21.89 20.09
N VAL A 30 4.07 21.51 18.92
CA VAL A 30 3.42 20.51 18.09
C VAL A 30 3.35 19.29 19.00
N GLN A 31 2.19 19.10 19.64
CA GLN A 31 1.82 17.78 20.11
C GLN A 31 1.68 16.97 18.82
N ALA A 32 2.77 16.31 18.45
CA ALA A 32 2.72 15.21 17.50
C ALA A 32 1.57 14.33 18.00
N GLN A 33 0.54 14.22 17.18
CA GLN A 33 -0.62 13.41 17.50
C GLN A 33 -0.11 11.99 17.75
N ASP A 34 -0.09 11.56 19.01
CA ASP A 34 0.01 10.16 19.43
C ASP A 34 -1.26 9.39 18.97
N GLN A 35 -1.64 9.49 17.69
CA GLN A 35 -2.31 8.38 17.05
C GLN A 35 -1.23 7.30 17.00
N ALA A 36 -1.34 6.31 17.89
CA ALA A 36 -0.44 5.18 17.97
C ALA A 36 -0.26 4.58 16.57
N SER A 37 0.78 5.02 15.87
CA SER A 37 1.06 4.54 14.54
C SER A 37 1.55 3.11 14.71
N ASP A 38 0.90 2.16 14.04
CA ASP A 38 1.36 0.78 13.97
C ASP A 38 1.66 0.43 12.51
N PRO A 39 2.86 0.81 12.00
CA PRO A 39 3.23 0.58 10.61
C PRO A 39 3.26 -0.90 10.24
N ALA A 40 3.51 -1.79 11.20
CA ALA A 40 3.51 -3.22 10.96
C ALA A 40 2.09 -3.71 10.69
N LEU A 41 1.12 -3.33 11.54
CA LEU A 41 -0.28 -3.66 11.31
C LEU A 41 -0.81 -3.05 10.00
N VAL A 42 -0.45 -1.79 9.70
CA VAL A 42 -0.80 -1.16 8.42
C VAL A 42 -0.23 -1.98 7.24
N GLY A 43 1.03 -2.41 7.32
CA GLY A 43 1.66 -3.23 6.27
C GLY A 43 0.97 -4.58 6.06
N GLU A 44 0.62 -5.27 7.14
CA GLU A 44 -0.10 -6.56 7.07
C GLU A 44 -1.51 -6.40 6.50
N LEU A 45 -2.24 -5.36 6.91
CA LEU A 45 -3.57 -5.05 6.35
C LEU A 45 -3.46 -4.63 4.88
N MET A 46 -2.42 -3.91 4.49
CA MET A 46 -2.13 -3.60 3.08
C MET A 46 -1.82 -4.85 2.27
N ALA A 47 -1.07 -5.80 2.83
CA ALA A 47 -0.78 -7.07 2.16
C ALA A 47 -2.05 -7.85 1.83
N PHE A 48 -3.13 -7.68 2.60
CA PHE A 48 -4.43 -8.28 2.28
C PHE A 48 -5.08 -7.68 1.01
N HIS A 49 -4.86 -6.40 0.69
CA HIS A 49 -5.23 -5.87 -0.63
C HIS A 49 -4.43 -6.54 -1.75
N GLY A 50 -3.21 -6.99 -1.46
CA GLY A 50 -2.45 -7.89 -2.34
C GLY A 50 -3.19 -9.20 -2.64
N SER A 51 -3.87 -9.82 -1.65
CA SER A 51 -4.70 -11.01 -1.88
C SER A 51 -5.87 -10.73 -2.83
N LYS A 52 -6.53 -9.57 -2.73
CA LYS A 52 -7.55 -9.14 -3.70
C LYS A 52 -6.97 -9.05 -5.12
N ALA A 53 -5.84 -8.37 -5.27
CA ALA A 53 -5.18 -8.21 -6.56
C ALA A 53 -4.76 -9.57 -7.16
N ILE A 54 -4.27 -10.49 -6.33
CA ILE A 54 -3.95 -11.87 -6.73
C ILE A 54 -5.19 -12.56 -7.30
N VAL A 55 -6.33 -12.47 -6.60
CA VAL A 55 -7.59 -13.08 -7.05
C VAL A 55 -8.05 -12.49 -8.37
N GLU A 56 -8.06 -11.16 -8.51
CA GLU A 56 -8.52 -10.47 -9.72
C GLU A 56 -7.65 -10.81 -10.95
N VAL A 57 -6.32 -10.73 -10.79
CA VAL A 57 -5.37 -11.03 -11.86
C VAL A 57 -5.50 -12.48 -12.32
N MET A 58 -5.49 -13.43 -11.38
CA MET A 58 -5.54 -14.84 -11.74
C MET A 58 -6.91 -15.29 -12.23
N THR A 59 -7.99 -14.62 -11.83
CA THR A 59 -9.32 -14.85 -12.42
C THR A 59 -9.28 -14.65 -13.92
N THR A 60 -8.66 -13.57 -14.38
CA THR A 60 -8.55 -13.28 -15.82
C THR A 60 -7.67 -14.31 -16.51
N HIS A 61 -6.44 -14.52 -16.02
CA HIS A 61 -5.50 -15.41 -16.67
C HIS A 61 -5.95 -16.87 -16.68
N CYS A 62 -6.53 -17.37 -15.59
CA CYS A 62 -7.00 -18.74 -15.53
C CYS A 62 -8.31 -18.95 -16.29
N TYR A 63 -9.21 -17.97 -16.31
CA TYR A 63 -10.38 -17.99 -17.19
C TYR A 63 -9.94 -18.19 -18.64
N GLU A 64 -8.98 -17.40 -19.14
CA GLU A 64 -8.51 -17.52 -20.53
C GLU A 64 -7.75 -18.82 -20.77
N THR A 65 -6.85 -19.20 -19.86
CA THR A 65 -5.99 -20.39 -19.99
C THR A 65 -6.78 -21.68 -20.08
N THR A 66 -7.89 -21.76 -19.34
CA THR A 66 -8.71 -22.97 -19.24
C THR A 66 -9.85 -23.03 -20.25
N GLY A 67 -9.85 -22.15 -21.26
CA GLY A 67 -10.86 -22.17 -22.32
C GLY A 67 -12.15 -21.46 -21.93
N LEU A 68 -12.04 -20.34 -21.20
CA LEU A 68 -13.15 -19.49 -20.75
C LEU A 68 -14.04 -20.15 -19.70
N ASP A 69 -13.47 -20.95 -18.80
CA ASP A 69 -14.19 -21.60 -17.72
C ASP A 69 -14.68 -20.57 -16.69
N THR A 70 -16.00 -20.39 -16.59
CA THR A 70 -16.61 -19.37 -15.72
C THR A 70 -16.41 -19.65 -14.23
N VAL A 71 -16.00 -20.86 -13.84
CA VAL A 71 -15.75 -21.23 -12.44
C VAL A 71 -14.77 -20.27 -11.75
N TYR A 72 -13.81 -19.72 -12.48
CA TYR A 72 -12.85 -18.74 -11.93
C TYR A 72 -13.52 -17.41 -11.58
N LYS A 73 -14.46 -16.94 -12.40
CA LYS A 73 -15.23 -15.72 -12.14
C LYS A 73 -16.15 -15.92 -10.94
N ASP A 74 -16.81 -17.08 -10.87
CA ASP A 74 -17.69 -17.43 -9.76
C ASP A 74 -16.90 -17.55 -8.45
N ALA A 75 -15.72 -18.17 -8.49
CA ALA A 75 -14.84 -18.27 -7.33
C ALA A 75 -14.36 -16.90 -6.85
N ALA A 76 -14.00 -15.99 -7.77
CA ALA A 76 -13.60 -14.62 -7.43
C ALA A 76 -14.74 -13.82 -6.80
N ALA A 77 -15.95 -13.91 -7.37
CA ALA A 77 -17.13 -13.26 -6.82
C ALA A 77 -17.45 -13.78 -5.41
N ASN A 78 -17.39 -15.10 -5.21
CA ASN A 78 -17.60 -15.72 -3.91
C ASN A 78 -16.51 -15.33 -2.90
N TRP A 79 -15.24 -15.26 -3.32
CA TRP A 79 -14.17 -14.75 -2.48
C TRP A 79 -14.44 -13.30 -2.04
N TYR A 80 -14.84 -12.44 -2.98
CA TYR A 80 -15.17 -11.05 -2.67
C TYR A 80 -16.32 -10.95 -1.67
N LEU A 81 -17.39 -11.74 -1.83
CA LEU A 81 -18.51 -11.75 -0.88
C LEU A 81 -18.09 -12.15 0.54
N ARG A 82 -17.16 -13.10 0.68
CA ARG A 82 -16.63 -13.50 2.00
C ARG A 82 -15.74 -12.43 2.62
N ASN A 83 -15.04 -11.64 1.80
CA ASN A 83 -13.94 -10.78 2.26
C ASN A 83 -14.25 -9.28 2.21
N ILE A 84 -15.32 -8.83 1.55
CA ILE A 84 -15.63 -7.40 1.36
C ILE A 84 -15.70 -6.63 2.69
N SER A 85 -16.35 -7.20 3.70
CA SER A 85 -16.45 -6.55 5.01
C SER A 85 -15.10 -6.45 5.74
N TYR A 86 -14.17 -7.36 5.46
CA TYR A 86 -12.83 -7.33 6.02
C TYR A 86 -11.91 -6.37 5.26
N LEU A 87 -12.07 -6.23 3.94
CA LEU A 87 -11.37 -5.19 3.16
C LEU A 87 -11.77 -3.80 3.67
N ASP A 88 -13.06 -3.56 3.86
CA ASP A 88 -13.58 -2.31 4.42
C ASP A 88 -13.12 -2.08 5.88
N LEU A 89 -13.04 -3.13 6.70
CA LEU A 89 -12.42 -3.04 8.03
C LEU A 89 -10.93 -2.66 7.94
N ALA A 90 -10.18 -3.30 7.05
CA ALA A 90 -8.76 -3.02 6.84
C ALA A 90 -8.55 -1.55 6.45
N ASP A 91 -9.29 -1.05 5.47
CA ASP A 91 -9.24 0.35 5.01
C ASP A 91 -9.46 1.34 6.17
N ARG A 92 -10.49 1.11 6.99
CA ARG A 92 -10.77 1.97 8.14
C ARG A 92 -9.66 1.96 9.19
N VAL A 93 -9.14 0.78 9.52
CA VAL A 93 -8.08 0.64 10.54
C VAL A 93 -6.78 1.25 10.03
N ILE A 94 -6.42 1.00 8.78
CA ILE A 94 -5.29 1.63 8.10
C ILE A 94 -5.39 3.16 8.19
N ALA A 95 -6.54 3.73 7.83
CA ALA A 95 -6.75 5.18 7.85
C ALA A 95 -6.65 5.74 9.28
N ARG A 96 -7.22 5.03 10.27
CA ARG A 96 -7.15 5.41 11.69
C ARG A 96 -5.72 5.45 12.23
N LEU A 97 -4.84 4.59 11.71
CA LEU A 97 -3.43 4.50 12.06
C LEU A 97 -2.53 5.43 11.22
N GLY A 98 -3.11 6.28 10.36
CA GLY A 98 -2.38 7.24 9.54
C GLY A 98 -1.74 6.64 8.29
N GLY A 99 -2.14 5.44 7.87
CA GLY A 99 -1.77 4.83 6.60
C GLY A 99 -2.82 5.04 5.50
N GLY A 100 -2.70 4.31 4.38
CA GLY A 100 -3.78 4.25 3.38
C GLY A 100 -3.68 5.28 2.27
N THR A 101 -2.51 5.85 2.05
CA THR A 101 -2.30 6.67 0.85
C THR A 101 -2.51 5.83 -0.41
N GLU A 102 -3.05 6.44 -1.47
CA GLU A 102 -3.30 5.76 -2.75
C GLU A 102 -2.06 5.02 -3.27
N GLY A 103 -0.87 5.64 -3.13
CA GLY A 103 0.40 5.01 -3.53
C GLY A 103 0.77 3.78 -2.70
N GLN A 104 0.42 3.73 -1.40
CA GLN A 104 0.66 2.54 -0.57
C GLN A 104 -0.26 1.39 -0.97
N LEU A 105 -1.54 1.68 -1.20
CA LEU A 105 -2.51 0.70 -1.65
C LEU A 105 -2.11 0.13 -3.01
N GLN A 106 -1.82 1.01 -3.97
CA GLN A 106 -1.39 0.61 -5.31
C GLN A 106 -0.10 -0.21 -5.29
N ALA A 107 0.86 0.13 -4.41
CA ALA A 107 2.08 -0.64 -4.24
C ALA A 107 1.78 -2.05 -3.71
N ALA A 108 0.88 -2.20 -2.75
CA ALA A 108 0.50 -3.50 -2.21
C ALA A 108 -0.21 -4.38 -3.25
N GLU A 109 -1.16 -3.81 -4.00
CA GLU A 109 -1.85 -4.49 -5.10
C GLU A 109 -0.88 -4.90 -6.22
N THR A 110 0.01 -3.98 -6.63
CA THR A 110 1.05 -4.23 -7.64
C THR A 110 1.98 -5.35 -7.20
N TYR A 111 2.42 -5.31 -5.94
CA TYR A 111 3.29 -6.33 -5.38
C TYR A 111 2.61 -7.71 -5.42
N GLY A 112 1.39 -7.84 -4.89
CA GLY A 112 0.63 -9.09 -4.91
C GLY A 112 0.43 -9.63 -6.34
N GLY A 113 -0.03 -8.77 -7.26
CA GLY A 113 -0.24 -9.14 -8.66
C GLY A 113 1.05 -9.58 -9.37
N SER A 114 2.16 -8.88 -9.15
CA SER A 114 3.45 -9.23 -9.77
C SER A 114 4.02 -10.55 -9.26
N GLN A 115 3.85 -10.85 -7.96
CA GLN A 115 4.32 -12.07 -7.34
C GLN A 115 3.57 -13.29 -7.90
N ILE A 116 2.23 -13.22 -7.96
CA ILE A 116 1.46 -14.35 -8.51
C ILE A 116 1.70 -14.53 -10.01
N MET A 117 1.87 -13.45 -10.76
CA MET A 117 2.18 -13.56 -12.19
C MET A 117 3.55 -14.15 -12.45
N THR A 118 4.52 -13.86 -11.60
CA THR A 118 5.83 -14.51 -11.65
C THR A 118 5.69 -16.02 -11.44
N ALA A 119 4.96 -16.44 -10.39
CA ALA A 119 4.71 -17.86 -10.13
C ALA A 119 3.93 -18.53 -11.27
N TYR A 120 2.89 -17.86 -11.78
CA TYR A 120 2.12 -18.32 -12.93
C TYR A 120 3.03 -18.52 -14.14
N ASN A 121 3.86 -17.55 -14.50
CA ASN A 121 4.76 -17.62 -15.66
C ASN A 121 5.84 -18.70 -15.53
N GLN A 122 6.29 -18.99 -14.31
CA GLN A 122 7.26 -20.05 -14.03
C GLN A 122 6.65 -21.45 -13.95
N ALA A 123 5.33 -21.56 -13.76
CA ALA A 123 4.68 -22.87 -13.67
C ALA A 123 4.87 -23.71 -14.95
N PRO A 124 5.29 -24.97 -14.85
CA PRO A 124 5.51 -25.83 -16.03
C PRO A 124 4.21 -26.21 -16.74
N ASP A 125 3.11 -26.29 -15.98
CA ASP A 125 1.76 -26.53 -16.49
C ASP A 125 0.81 -25.47 -15.93
N LYS A 126 0.31 -24.61 -16.82
CA LYS A 126 -0.62 -23.53 -16.45
C LYS A 126 -2.00 -24.05 -16.06
N ASN A 127 -2.45 -25.18 -16.62
CA ASN A 127 -3.72 -25.78 -16.25
C ASN A 127 -3.67 -26.35 -14.84
N VAL A 128 -2.57 -27.00 -14.47
CA VAL A 128 -2.35 -27.45 -13.08
C VAL A 128 -2.32 -26.26 -12.13
N PHE A 129 -1.54 -25.22 -12.46
CA PHE A 129 -1.48 -24.00 -11.66
C PHE A 129 -2.88 -23.40 -11.43
N CYS A 130 -3.65 -23.26 -12.50
CA CYS A 130 -4.99 -22.67 -12.43
C CYS A 130 -5.95 -23.50 -11.58
N ARG A 131 -5.93 -24.83 -11.69
CA ARG A 131 -6.74 -25.68 -10.81
C ARG A 131 -6.34 -25.53 -9.35
N THR A 132 -5.04 -25.52 -9.03
CA THR A 132 -4.58 -25.30 -7.65
C THR A 132 -4.98 -23.92 -7.13
N PHE A 133 -4.85 -22.88 -7.95
CA PHE A 133 -5.30 -21.53 -7.60
C PHE A 133 -6.80 -21.51 -7.30
N LEU A 134 -7.62 -22.14 -8.15
CA LEU A 134 -9.07 -22.25 -7.93
C LEU A 134 -9.39 -22.94 -6.59
N GLU A 135 -8.72 -24.06 -6.30
CA GLU A 135 -8.88 -24.79 -5.04
C GLU A 135 -8.52 -23.92 -3.83
N GLN A 136 -7.48 -23.09 -3.92
CA GLN A 136 -7.10 -22.15 -2.87
C GLN A 136 -8.15 -21.05 -2.66
N VAL A 137 -8.70 -20.49 -3.74
CA VAL A 137 -9.75 -19.44 -3.66
C VAL A 137 -11.05 -20.03 -3.09
N VAL A 138 -11.48 -21.19 -3.57
CA VAL A 138 -12.70 -21.87 -3.10
C VAL A 138 -12.52 -22.37 -1.68
N GLY A 139 -11.35 -22.92 -1.35
CA GLY A 139 -10.99 -23.37 -0.01
C GLY A 139 -10.77 -22.24 0.99
N GLY A 140 -10.76 -20.98 0.54
CA GLY A 140 -10.59 -19.80 1.39
C GLY A 140 -9.16 -19.58 1.90
N SER A 141 -8.15 -20.21 1.30
CA SER A 141 -6.75 -20.00 1.66
C SER A 141 -6.26 -18.57 1.41
N LEU A 142 -7.02 -17.81 0.62
CA LEU A 142 -6.80 -16.38 0.38
C LEU A 142 -7.73 -15.48 1.19
N ASP A 143 -8.53 -16.03 2.10
CA ASP A 143 -9.39 -15.24 3.00
C ASP A 143 -8.55 -14.75 4.19
N ILE A 144 -8.74 -13.49 4.62
CA ILE A 144 -7.90 -12.89 5.68
C ILE A 144 -8.04 -13.60 7.03
N ASP A 145 -9.22 -14.16 7.33
CA ASP A 145 -9.47 -14.92 8.56
C ASP A 145 -8.64 -16.21 8.63
N LYS A 146 -8.17 -16.72 7.48
CA LYS A 146 -7.24 -17.85 7.41
C LYS A 146 -5.79 -17.42 7.25
N GLN A 147 -5.53 -16.40 6.43
CA GLN A 147 -4.17 -15.92 6.17
C GLN A 147 -3.57 -15.23 7.39
N LEU A 148 -4.35 -14.37 8.05
CA LEU A 148 -3.88 -13.43 9.05
C LEU A 148 -4.87 -13.33 10.24
N PRO A 149 -5.23 -14.45 10.92
CA PRO A 149 -6.27 -14.46 11.96
C PRO A 149 -5.98 -13.49 13.12
N ASP A 150 -4.72 -13.43 13.57
CA ASP A 150 -4.32 -12.55 14.68
C ASP A 150 -4.35 -11.08 14.27
N ILE A 151 -3.96 -10.76 13.03
CA ILE A 151 -4.01 -9.41 12.47
C ILE A 151 -5.46 -8.96 12.33
N LEU A 152 -6.33 -9.83 11.82
CA LEU A 152 -7.77 -9.56 11.73
C LEU A 152 -8.36 -9.26 13.12
N LYS A 153 -8.01 -10.07 14.13
CA LYS A 153 -8.49 -9.84 15.50
C LYS A 153 -8.04 -8.48 16.03
N ARG A 154 -6.77 -8.10 15.81
CA ARG A 154 -6.25 -6.79 16.21
C ARG A 154 -6.95 -5.64 15.51
N ALA A 155 -7.21 -5.77 14.20
CA ALA A 155 -7.96 -4.77 13.43
C ALA A 155 -9.39 -4.60 13.98
N GLN A 156 -10.07 -5.70 14.32
CA GLN A 156 -11.39 -5.67 14.95
C GLN A 156 -11.36 -4.94 16.31
N ASP A 157 -10.35 -5.21 17.14
CA ASP A 157 -10.21 -4.57 18.45
C ASP A 157 -9.99 -3.05 18.33
N ILE A 158 -9.17 -2.63 17.38
CA ILE A 158 -8.96 -1.20 17.09
C ILE A 158 -10.24 -0.55 16.55
N SER A 159 -11.00 -1.24 15.70
CA SER A 159 -12.25 -0.71 15.15
C SER A 159 -13.37 -0.61 16.18
N ALA A 160 -13.33 -1.42 17.24
CA ALA A 160 -14.33 -1.42 18.33
C ALA A 160 -14.01 -0.42 19.46
N SER A 161 -12.80 0.17 19.45
CA SER A 161 -12.30 1.14 20.44
C SER A 161 -12.56 2.58 20.02
#